data_AF-A0A2M7J3S6-F1
#
_entry.id   AF-A0A2M7J3S6-F1
#
_cell.length_a   1.000
_cell.length_b   1.000
_cell.length_c   1.000
_cell.angle_alpha   90.00
_cell.angle_beta   90.00
_cell.angle_gamma   90.00
#
_symmetry.space_group_name_H-M   'P 1'
#
loop_
_entity.id
_entity.type
_entity.pdbx_description
1 polymer ?
#
loop_
_entity_poly.entity_id
_entity_poly.type
_entity_poly.pdbx_seq_one_letter_code
_entity_poly.pdbx_strand_id
1 'polypeptide(L)'
;IIVGKIIDAARAREAARKARDLTRRKGILDGMGLPGKLADCQEKDPKLSELYLVEGDSAGGSAKQGRDRKFQAILPLKGKILNVEKARFEKLIGSQEIATLITVLGTGIGKDEYNADKLRYHRIIIMTDADVDGSHIRTLLLTFFYRQMPELVERGHIYIAQPPLYKIKQGRDERYLKDDKEMSNYLLVSALKDTALFTEADAKPIQDEALEQIAKQYIIAEEVIERLSRFIAPEATHALLNLPALSLENDQQAANSAALLQAAVSGIKVSVERNEHDELKLCLTKLLHGNYSVSYLDRAFLQSSDYVQIRKAADILTGLIKPGAYIMRGEQKRTVSSFKQAIEWLLQEAKRGVSVQRYKGLGEMNPEQLWETTMDVTNRILLKVRIEDAIAADEVFTTLMGDLVEPRRAFIEKNALGVRNLDV
;
A
#
# COMPACT_ATOMS: atom_id res chain seq x y z
N ILE A 1 42.12 0.41 -18.34
CA ILE A 1 41.29 0.24 -17.12
C ILE A 1 41.79 1.10 -15.96
N ILE A 2 43.06 1.01 -15.54
CA ILE A 2 43.61 1.80 -14.40
C ILE A 2 43.60 3.32 -14.68
N VAL A 3 44.01 3.75 -15.87
CA VAL A 3 43.97 5.17 -16.28
C VAL A 3 42.55 5.75 -16.27
N GLY A 4 41.56 4.95 -16.67
CA GLY A 4 40.15 5.35 -16.62
C GLY A 4 39.68 5.61 -15.18
N LYS A 5 40.00 4.71 -14.24
CA LYS A 5 39.69 4.92 -12.81
C LYS A 5 40.37 6.17 -12.24
N ILE A 6 41.60 6.48 -12.65
CA ILE A 6 42.31 7.70 -12.23
C ILE A 6 41.61 8.95 -12.79
N ILE A 7 41.20 8.94 -14.06
CA ILE A 7 40.47 10.05 -14.70
C ILE A 7 39.10 10.26 -14.05
N ASP A 8 38.36 9.19 -13.77
CA ASP A 8 37.04 9.28 -13.13
C ASP A 8 37.15 9.81 -11.69
N ALA A 9 38.16 9.37 -10.94
CA ALA A 9 38.43 9.89 -9.60
C ALA A 9 38.86 11.37 -9.63
N ALA A 10 39.70 11.78 -10.59
CA ALA A 10 40.12 13.17 -10.75
C ALA A 10 38.95 14.08 -11.12
N ARG A 11 38.09 13.64 -12.06
CA ARG A 11 36.86 14.33 -12.45
C ARG A 11 35.87 14.47 -11.30
N ALA A 12 35.62 13.39 -10.56
CA ALA A 12 34.75 13.43 -9.38
C ALA A 12 35.24 14.45 -8.33
N ARG A 13 36.56 14.53 -8.08
CA ARG A 13 37.14 15.56 -7.20
C ARG A 13 37.00 16.96 -7.77
N GLU A 14 37.22 17.15 -9.06
CA GLU A 14 37.10 18.47 -9.69
C GLU A 14 35.64 18.95 -9.68
N ALA A 15 34.68 18.06 -9.91
CA ALA A 15 33.25 18.35 -9.80
C ALA A 15 32.83 18.65 -8.36
N ALA A 16 33.32 17.90 -7.38
CA ALA A 16 33.13 18.21 -5.95
C ALA A 16 33.70 19.60 -5.61
N ARG A 17 34.91 19.92 -6.12
CA ARG A 17 35.51 21.25 -5.96
C ARG A 17 34.70 22.36 -6.64
N LYS A 18 34.12 22.13 -7.82
CA LYS A 18 33.23 23.10 -8.50
C LYS A 18 31.90 23.26 -7.74
N ALA A 19 31.33 22.17 -7.21
CA ALA A 19 30.16 22.21 -6.33
C ALA A 19 30.43 23.08 -5.10
N ARG A 20 31.60 22.85 -4.50
CA ARG A 20 32.12 23.62 -3.37
C ARG A 20 32.28 25.08 -3.73
N ASP A 21 32.90 25.42 -4.87
CA ASP A 21 33.05 26.81 -5.27
C ASP A 21 31.72 27.47 -5.60
N LEU A 22 30.72 26.73 -6.11
CA LEU A 22 29.37 27.24 -6.37
C LEU A 22 28.61 27.51 -5.06
N THR A 23 28.68 26.57 -4.10
CA THR A 23 28.07 26.71 -2.77
C THR A 23 28.78 27.77 -1.93
N ARG A 24 30.11 27.88 -2.04
CA ARG A 24 30.94 28.85 -1.32
C ARG A 24 30.91 30.25 -1.94
N ARG A 25 30.84 30.40 -3.27
CA ARG A 25 30.61 31.72 -3.92
C ARG A 25 29.24 32.28 -3.58
N LYS A 26 28.20 31.44 -3.46
CA LYS A 26 26.91 31.86 -2.90
C LYS A 26 26.98 32.16 -1.41
N GLY A 27 27.83 31.49 -0.64
CA GLY A 27 28.03 31.74 0.79
C GLY A 27 28.94 32.92 1.16
N ILE A 28 29.72 33.48 0.22
CA ILE A 28 30.66 34.60 0.50
C ILE A 28 30.04 35.98 0.20
N LEU A 29 29.07 36.08 -0.71
CA LEU A 29 28.40 37.34 -1.04
C LEU A 29 27.07 37.57 -0.30
N ASP A 30 26.44 36.50 0.20
CA ASP A 30 25.27 36.58 1.09
C ASP A 30 25.55 35.83 2.39
N GLY A 31 25.88 36.58 3.45
CA GLY A 31 25.78 36.04 4.80
C GLY A 31 24.34 35.56 5.04
N MET A 32 24.14 34.26 5.27
CA MET A 32 22.84 33.61 5.52
C MET A 32 21.86 33.56 4.32
N GLY A 33 22.23 32.92 3.21
CA GLY A 33 21.26 32.59 2.16
C GLY A 33 20.73 31.16 2.23
N LEU A 34 19.74 30.85 3.07
CA LEU A 34 18.90 29.66 2.83
C LEU A 34 18.22 29.82 1.45
N PRO A 35 18.06 28.74 0.66
CA PRO A 35 17.41 28.86 -0.64
C PRO A 35 16.01 29.46 -0.52
N GLY A 36 15.65 30.42 -1.38
CA GLY A 36 14.35 31.12 -1.29
C GLY A 36 13.10 30.23 -1.44
N LYS A 37 13.28 28.98 -1.89
CA LYS A 37 12.22 27.95 -1.90
C LYS A 37 11.90 27.40 -0.51
N LEU A 38 12.85 27.42 0.41
CA LEU A 38 12.68 26.90 1.76
C LEU A 38 11.81 27.86 2.58
N ALA A 39 10.73 27.33 3.15
CA ALA A 39 10.02 27.99 4.23
C ALA A 39 10.55 27.46 5.57
N ASP A 40 11.56 28.13 6.14
CA ASP A 40 12.24 27.69 7.36
C ASP A 40 11.38 27.88 8.65
N CYS A 41 11.78 27.22 9.73
CA CYS A 41 11.19 27.33 11.07
C CYS A 41 11.98 28.28 11.99
N GLN A 42 11.37 28.65 13.12
CA GLN A 42 11.99 29.49 14.14
C GLN A 42 12.98 28.71 15.01
N GLU A 43 12.68 27.43 15.27
CA GLU A 43 13.49 26.54 16.08
C GLU A 43 14.89 26.35 15.49
N LYS A 44 15.90 26.40 16.36
CA LYS A 44 17.32 26.28 16.01
C LYS A 44 17.93 24.97 16.51
N ASP A 45 17.31 24.31 17.49
CA ASP A 45 17.72 22.96 17.89
C ASP A 45 17.29 21.93 16.83
N PRO A 46 18.25 21.26 16.16
CA PRO A 46 17.94 20.23 15.17
C PRO A 46 17.07 19.08 15.70
N LYS A 47 17.12 18.78 17.00
CA LYS A 47 16.33 17.71 17.63
C LYS A 47 14.84 18.03 17.69
N LEU A 48 14.51 19.32 17.77
CA LEU A 48 13.14 19.81 17.91
C LEU A 48 12.54 20.24 16.58
N SER A 49 13.37 20.45 15.55
CA SER A 49 12.93 20.87 14.22
C SER A 49 12.70 19.68 13.27
N GLU A 50 11.80 19.90 12.31
CA GLU A 50 11.51 18.93 11.27
C GLU A 50 11.40 19.59 9.89
N LEU A 51 11.74 18.82 8.86
CA LEU A 51 11.75 19.26 7.47
C LEU A 51 10.82 18.37 6.65
N TYR A 52 9.81 18.97 6.03
CA TYR A 52 8.97 18.30 5.04
C TYR A 52 9.53 18.50 3.63
N LEU A 53 9.74 17.40 2.93
CA LEU A 53 10.01 17.36 1.50
C LEU A 53 8.68 17.08 0.79
N VAL A 54 8.21 18.06 0.03
CA VAL A 54 6.87 18.01 -0.61
C VAL A 54 6.97 18.03 -2.12
N GLU A 55 6.09 17.27 -2.76
CA GLU A 55 6.01 17.20 -4.21
C GLU A 55 5.26 18.41 -4.79
N GLY A 56 5.97 19.23 -5.56
CA GLY A 56 5.40 20.35 -6.30
C GLY A 56 5.07 21.58 -5.45
N ASP A 57 4.81 22.69 -6.15
CA ASP A 57 4.46 23.97 -5.53
C ASP A 57 3.04 23.97 -4.94
N SER A 58 2.14 23.13 -5.46
CA SER A 58 0.73 23.05 -5.01
C SER A 58 0.67 22.53 -3.58
N ALA A 59 1.17 21.31 -3.33
CA ALA A 59 1.27 20.74 -2.00
C ALA A 59 2.18 21.60 -1.10
N GLY A 60 3.25 22.18 -1.66
CA GLY A 60 4.12 23.12 -0.94
C GLY A 60 3.41 24.40 -0.47
N GLY A 61 2.46 24.91 -1.25
CA GLY A 61 1.63 26.05 -0.88
C GLY A 61 0.73 25.73 0.30
N SER A 62 -0.03 24.64 0.23
CA SER A 62 -0.92 24.18 1.30
C SER A 62 -0.13 23.86 2.58
N ALA A 63 0.98 23.13 2.47
CA ALA A 63 1.84 22.80 3.60
C ALA A 63 2.46 24.05 4.24
N LYS A 64 2.91 25.03 3.44
CA LYS A 64 3.46 26.29 3.96
C LYS A 64 2.40 27.10 4.74
N GLN A 65 1.15 27.04 4.33
CA GLN A 65 0.04 27.73 4.99
C GLN A 65 -0.40 27.02 6.27
N GLY A 66 -0.46 25.68 6.27
CA GLY A 66 -0.92 24.88 7.40
C GLY A 66 0.14 24.55 8.46
N ARG A 67 1.44 24.73 8.17
CA ARG A 67 2.52 24.35 9.09
C ARG A 67 2.53 25.15 10.40
N ASP A 68 3.07 24.52 11.45
CA ASP A 68 3.57 25.24 12.61
C ASP A 68 4.94 25.87 12.30
N ARG A 69 4.97 27.20 12.21
CA ARG A 69 6.17 27.98 11.93
C ARG A 69 7.24 27.87 13.02
N LYS A 70 6.86 27.42 14.22
CA LYS A 70 7.80 27.24 15.34
C LYS A 70 8.84 26.20 14.99
N PHE A 71 8.46 25.02 14.51
CA PHE A 71 9.40 23.89 14.37
C PHE A 71 9.35 23.15 13.02
N GLN A 72 8.38 23.44 12.14
CA GLN A 72 8.25 22.75 10.86
C GLN A 72 8.77 23.60 9.71
N ALA A 73 9.74 23.10 8.97
CA ALA A 73 10.24 23.67 7.74
C ALA A 73 9.68 22.92 6.52
N ILE A 74 9.40 23.63 5.41
CA ILE A 74 8.86 23.04 4.18
C ILE A 74 9.80 23.34 3.01
N LEU A 75 10.19 22.29 2.28
CA LEU A 75 10.96 22.38 1.05
C LEU A 75 10.18 21.75 -0.12
N PRO A 76 9.58 22.57 -1.00
CA PRO A 76 8.95 22.10 -2.23
C PRO A 76 10.00 21.66 -3.26
N LEU A 77 9.81 20.47 -3.83
CA LEU A 77 10.63 19.92 -4.89
C LEU A 77 9.87 19.97 -6.22
N LYS A 78 10.52 20.46 -7.28
CA LYS A 78 9.91 20.57 -8.61
C LYS A 78 10.39 19.47 -9.55
N GLY A 79 9.43 18.78 -10.18
CA GLY A 79 9.70 17.81 -11.23
C GLY A 79 10.30 16.49 -10.72
N LYS A 80 10.55 15.56 -11.65
CA LYS A 80 11.19 14.28 -11.34
C LYS A 80 12.65 14.55 -10.95
N ILE A 81 13.01 14.22 -9.71
CA ILE A 81 14.39 14.32 -9.23
C ILE A 81 15.30 13.53 -10.18
N LEU A 82 16.49 14.06 -10.44
CA LEU A 82 17.46 13.37 -11.28
C LEU A 82 17.73 11.97 -10.72
N ASN A 83 17.56 10.96 -11.58
CA ASN A 83 17.87 9.58 -11.25
C ASN A 83 19.35 9.44 -10.85
N VAL A 84 19.58 9.10 -9.58
CA VAL A 84 20.92 9.00 -8.99
C VAL A 84 21.66 7.72 -9.38
N GLU A 85 20.93 6.68 -9.83
CA GLU A 85 21.51 5.43 -10.34
C GLU A 85 22.31 5.66 -11.63
N LYS A 86 21.68 6.36 -12.58
CA LYS A 86 22.24 6.59 -13.92
C LYS A 86 23.14 7.81 -14.00
N ALA A 87 22.96 8.76 -13.08
CA ALA A 87 23.70 10.02 -13.11
C ALA A 87 25.08 9.86 -12.46
N ARG A 88 26.13 10.21 -13.23
CA ARG A 88 27.45 10.44 -12.65
C ARG A 88 27.36 11.53 -11.58
N PHE A 89 28.24 11.44 -10.57
CA PHE A 89 28.29 12.39 -9.45
C PHE A 89 28.26 13.87 -9.87
N GLU A 90 28.89 14.22 -10.99
CA GLU A 90 28.88 15.58 -11.55
C GLU A 90 27.48 16.07 -11.94
N LYS A 91 26.65 15.19 -12.52
CA LYS A 91 25.27 15.53 -12.89
C LYS A 91 24.38 15.67 -11.66
N LEU A 92 24.66 14.94 -10.57
CA LEU A 92 23.97 15.10 -9.29
C LEU A 92 24.18 16.50 -8.72
N ILE A 93 25.44 16.95 -8.69
CA ILE A 93 25.82 18.29 -8.26
C ILE A 93 25.22 19.36 -9.18
N GLY A 94 25.16 19.09 -10.49
CA GLY A 94 24.56 19.99 -11.46
C GLY A 94 23.04 20.16 -11.31
N SER A 95 22.36 19.28 -10.58
CA SER A 95 20.93 19.40 -10.30
C SER A 95 20.68 20.45 -9.22
N GLN A 96 19.95 21.49 -9.59
CA GLN A 96 19.60 22.57 -8.67
C GLN A 96 18.77 22.07 -7.48
N GLU A 97 17.86 21.11 -7.68
CA GLU A 97 17.03 20.54 -6.62
C GLU A 97 17.89 19.77 -5.59
N ILE A 98 18.83 18.95 -6.06
CA ILE A 98 19.74 18.20 -5.19
C ILE A 98 20.68 19.13 -4.44
N ALA A 99 21.28 20.12 -5.12
CA ALA A 99 22.13 21.12 -4.47
C ALA A 99 21.37 21.93 -3.40
N THR A 100 20.11 22.27 -3.69
CA THR A 100 19.21 22.93 -2.72
C THR A 100 18.96 22.01 -1.53
N LEU A 101 18.65 20.73 -1.76
CA LEU A 101 18.41 19.75 -0.69
C LEU A 101 19.64 19.52 0.19
N ILE A 102 20.85 19.47 -0.37
CA ILE A 102 22.08 19.30 0.42
C ILE A 102 22.34 20.55 1.28
N THR A 103 22.14 21.73 0.70
CA THR A 103 22.25 23.01 1.42
C THR A 103 21.22 23.05 2.56
N VAL A 104 19.97 22.67 2.23
CA VAL A 104 18.89 22.11 3.04
C VAL A 104 19.27 21.42 4.35
N LEU A 105 19.94 20.30 4.19
CA LEU A 105 20.27 19.39 5.27
C LEU A 105 21.45 19.89 6.09
N GLY A 106 22.37 20.65 5.48
CA GLY A 106 23.56 21.19 6.13
C GLY A 106 24.68 20.18 6.35
N THR A 107 24.48 18.93 5.94
CA THR A 107 25.41 17.81 6.13
C THR A 107 26.58 17.82 5.15
N GLY A 108 26.53 18.61 4.07
CA GLY A 108 27.48 18.50 2.95
C GLY A 108 27.23 17.26 2.08
N ILE A 109 28.06 17.04 1.06
CA ILE A 109 27.98 15.89 0.16
C ILE A 109 29.37 15.31 -0.16
N GLY A 110 29.45 13.99 -0.27
CA GLY A 110 30.66 13.28 -0.68
C GLY A 110 31.55 12.89 0.50
N LYS A 111 32.44 11.91 0.28
CA LYS A 111 33.17 11.21 1.36
C LYS A 111 34.00 12.13 2.25
N ASP A 112 34.50 13.24 1.74
CA ASP A 112 35.42 14.13 2.46
C ASP A 112 34.70 15.32 3.15
N GLU A 113 33.47 15.65 2.76
CA GLU A 113 32.73 16.81 3.26
C GLU A 113 31.44 16.46 4.01
N TYR A 114 30.91 15.25 3.78
CA TYR A 114 29.71 14.77 4.44
C TYR A 114 29.94 14.58 5.94
N ASN A 115 29.09 15.20 6.75
CA ASN A 115 29.06 15.06 8.19
C ASN A 115 27.59 15.06 8.67
N ALA A 116 27.14 13.90 9.13
CA ALA A 116 25.78 13.71 9.65
C ALA A 116 25.49 14.50 10.93
N ASP A 117 26.50 14.85 11.74
CA ASP A 117 26.33 15.63 12.98
C ASP A 117 25.97 17.10 12.71
N LYS A 118 26.18 17.58 11.49
CA LYS A 118 25.78 18.93 11.06
C LYS A 118 24.35 19.01 10.53
N LEU A 119 23.59 17.92 10.65
CA LEU A 119 22.22 17.87 10.19
C LEU A 119 21.36 18.94 10.90
N ARG A 120 20.67 19.76 10.10
CA ARG A 120 19.88 20.89 10.62
C ARG A 120 18.48 20.52 11.12
N TYR A 121 17.96 19.39 10.67
CA TYR A 121 16.62 18.88 11.04
C TYR A 121 16.72 17.38 11.28
N HIS A 122 16.52 16.93 12.52
CA HIS A 122 16.63 15.51 12.88
C HIS A 122 15.42 14.66 12.45
N ARG A 123 14.37 15.30 11.95
CA ARG A 123 13.21 14.64 11.35
C ARG A 123 13.02 15.16 9.94
N ILE A 124 13.32 14.33 8.96
CA ILE A 124 13.10 14.61 7.55
C ILE A 124 11.90 13.76 7.13
N ILE A 125 10.81 14.41 6.75
CA ILE A 125 9.53 13.78 6.44
C ILE A 125 9.29 13.93 4.93
N ILE A 126 9.26 12.81 4.23
CA ILE A 126 8.92 12.75 2.81
C ILE A 126 7.39 12.68 2.71
N MET A 127 6.78 13.72 2.15
CA MET A 127 5.34 13.84 1.98
C MET A 127 5.02 13.99 0.49
N THR A 128 4.63 12.88 -0.12
CA THR A 128 4.39 12.73 -1.56
C THR A 128 2.97 12.22 -1.80
N ASP A 129 2.46 12.40 -3.02
CA ASP A 129 1.14 11.90 -3.38
C ASP A 129 1.09 10.36 -3.38
N ALA A 130 -0.12 9.80 -3.26
CA ALA A 130 -0.35 8.35 -3.26
C ALA A 130 -0.38 7.75 -4.68
N ASP A 131 -0.11 8.56 -5.70
CA ASP A 131 -0.10 8.14 -7.09
C ASP A 131 1.27 7.57 -7.52
N VAL A 132 1.35 7.22 -8.81
CA VAL A 132 2.55 6.61 -9.39
C VAL A 132 3.72 7.61 -9.40
N ASP A 133 3.48 8.89 -9.64
CA ASP A 133 4.54 9.90 -9.67
C ASP A 133 5.08 10.23 -8.27
N GLY A 134 4.21 10.27 -7.26
CA GLY A 134 4.57 10.36 -5.85
C GLY A 134 5.40 9.15 -5.39
N SER A 135 5.05 7.95 -5.85
CA SER A 135 5.86 6.76 -5.61
C SER A 135 7.26 6.84 -6.26
N HIS A 136 7.36 7.44 -7.44
CA HIS A 136 8.62 7.65 -8.14
C HIS A 136 9.53 8.64 -7.41
N ILE A 137 9.04 9.83 -7.05
CA ILE A 137 9.85 10.83 -6.35
C ILE A 137 10.28 10.35 -4.96
N ARG A 138 9.40 9.63 -4.25
CA ARG A 138 9.73 8.99 -2.98
C ARG A 138 10.87 8.00 -3.15
N THR A 139 10.81 7.12 -4.15
CA THR A 139 11.87 6.14 -4.43
C THR A 139 13.20 6.85 -4.76
N LEU A 140 13.16 7.89 -5.60
CA LEU A 140 14.34 8.69 -5.94
C LEU A 140 15.00 9.34 -4.72
N LEU A 141 14.20 9.88 -3.79
CA LEU A 141 14.70 10.43 -2.52
C LEU A 141 15.30 9.35 -1.63
N LEU A 142 14.65 8.20 -1.50
CA LEU A 142 15.16 7.08 -0.69
C LEU A 142 16.48 6.56 -1.24
N THR A 143 16.59 6.37 -2.56
CA THR A 143 17.85 5.99 -3.23
C THR A 143 18.93 7.05 -3.03
N PHE A 144 18.57 8.34 -3.10
CA PHE A 144 19.52 9.42 -2.82
C PHE A 144 20.06 9.35 -1.38
N PHE A 145 19.17 9.22 -0.38
CA PHE A 145 19.58 9.09 1.02
C PHE A 145 20.41 7.83 1.25
N TYR A 146 19.99 6.69 0.70
CA TYR A 146 20.71 5.43 0.82
C TYR A 146 22.14 5.52 0.28
N ARG A 147 22.32 6.09 -0.92
CA ARG A 147 23.63 6.12 -1.58
C ARG A 147 24.55 7.24 -1.12
N GLN A 148 23.99 8.42 -0.85
CA GLN A 148 24.79 9.62 -0.56
C GLN A 148 24.89 9.92 0.94
N MET A 149 23.89 9.51 1.73
CA MET A 149 23.75 9.86 3.14
C MET A 149 23.24 8.68 4.00
N PRO A 150 23.84 7.47 3.90
CA PRO A 150 23.33 6.27 4.55
C PRO A 150 23.16 6.44 6.05
N GLU A 151 24.11 7.12 6.71
CA GLU A 151 24.05 7.39 8.16
C GLU A 151 22.75 8.09 8.60
N LEU A 152 22.10 8.90 7.75
CA LEU A 152 20.83 9.54 8.10
C LEU A 152 19.69 8.52 8.21
N VAL A 153 19.73 7.48 7.37
CA VAL A 153 18.79 6.36 7.41
C VAL A 153 19.11 5.49 8.63
N GLU A 154 20.39 5.17 8.87
CA GLU A 154 20.82 4.34 10.01
C GLU A 154 20.48 4.98 11.37
N ARG A 155 20.72 6.29 11.50
CA ARG A 155 20.34 7.07 12.69
C ARG A 155 18.83 7.30 12.81
N GLY A 156 18.07 6.96 11.76
CA GLY A 156 16.62 7.01 11.77
C GLY A 156 16.04 8.41 11.70
N HIS A 157 16.65 9.29 10.90
CA HIS A 157 16.19 10.66 10.67
C HIS A 157 15.15 10.76 9.53
N ILE A 158 14.99 9.72 8.71
CA ILE A 158 14.10 9.72 7.54
C ILE A 158 12.76 9.07 7.87
N TYR A 159 11.68 9.78 7.55
CA TYR A 159 10.30 9.38 7.76
C TYR A 159 9.49 9.58 6.47
N ILE A 160 8.43 8.81 6.29
CA ILE A 160 7.46 8.94 5.21
C ILE A 160 6.12 9.29 5.84
N ALA A 161 5.49 10.38 5.40
CA ALA A 161 4.15 10.74 5.83
C ALA A 161 3.12 9.76 5.25
N GLN A 162 2.06 9.46 6.01
CA GLN A 162 0.94 8.62 5.58
C GLN A 162 -0.36 9.45 5.57
N PRO A 163 -0.60 10.25 4.53
CA PRO A 163 -1.85 11.01 4.41
C PRO A 163 -3.04 10.05 4.26
N PRO A 164 -4.25 10.45 4.70
CA PRO A 164 -5.43 9.62 4.57
C PRO A 164 -5.90 9.51 3.11
N LEU A 165 -6.34 8.32 2.71
CA LEU A 165 -6.89 8.07 1.38
C LEU A 165 -8.36 8.50 1.27
N TYR A 166 -9.10 8.46 2.39
CA TYR A 166 -10.53 8.77 2.42
C TYR A 166 -10.89 9.75 3.53
N LYS A 167 -11.83 10.65 3.24
CA LYS A 167 -12.66 11.33 4.23
C LYS A 167 -14.08 10.79 4.12
N ILE A 168 -14.58 10.24 5.22
CA ILE A 168 -15.95 9.78 5.35
C ILE A 168 -16.73 10.75 6.20
N LYS A 169 -17.95 11.07 5.75
CA LYS A 169 -18.93 11.82 6.52
C LYS A 169 -20.25 11.06 6.59
N GLN A 170 -20.72 10.76 7.80
CA GLN A 170 -21.99 10.12 8.08
C GLN A 170 -22.76 10.95 9.09
N GLY A 171 -23.72 11.75 8.62
CA GLY A 171 -24.42 12.72 9.47
C GLY A 171 -23.48 13.80 10.01
N ARG A 172 -23.27 13.81 11.33
CA ARG A 172 -22.35 14.74 12.02
C ARG A 172 -20.94 14.15 12.24
N ASP A 173 -20.79 12.84 12.11
CA ASP A 173 -19.51 12.18 12.30
C ASP A 173 -18.68 12.31 11.03
N GLU A 174 -17.46 12.84 11.16
CA GLU A 174 -16.45 12.83 10.12
C GLU A 174 -15.21 12.07 10.57
N ARG A 175 -14.63 11.28 9.66
CA ARG A 175 -13.42 10.49 9.93
C ARG A 175 -12.53 10.44 8.71
N TYR A 176 -11.23 10.44 8.97
CA TYR A 176 -10.19 10.21 7.98
C TYR A 176 -9.73 8.76 8.07
N LEU A 177 -9.66 8.06 6.94
CA LEU A 177 -9.21 6.68 6.85
C LEU A 177 -8.00 6.57 5.95
N LYS A 178 -7.01 5.77 6.35
CA LYS A 178 -5.71 5.71 5.68
C LYS A 178 -5.74 4.90 4.38
N ASP A 179 -6.53 3.82 4.34
CA ASP A 179 -6.48 2.83 3.27
C ASP A 179 -7.85 2.16 3.04
N ASP A 180 -7.91 1.32 2.01
CA ASP A 180 -9.11 0.54 1.65
C ASP A 180 -9.53 -0.45 2.73
N LYS A 181 -8.58 -0.91 3.55
CA LYS A 181 -8.83 -1.86 4.64
C LYS A 181 -9.57 -1.17 5.78
N GLU A 182 -9.13 0.01 6.18
CA GLU A 182 -9.84 0.84 7.16
C GLU A 182 -11.22 1.26 6.64
N MET A 183 -11.35 1.59 5.35
CA MET A 183 -12.65 1.86 4.72
C MET A 183 -13.59 0.66 4.84
N SER A 184 -13.14 -0.53 4.43
CA SER A 184 -13.94 -1.75 4.49
C SER A 184 -14.34 -2.09 5.92
N ASN A 185 -13.42 -1.97 6.88
CA ASN A 185 -13.70 -2.18 8.29
C ASN A 185 -14.70 -1.16 8.85
N TYR A 186 -14.55 0.13 8.51
CA TYR A 186 -15.48 1.17 8.93
C TYR A 186 -16.90 0.88 8.43
N LEU A 187 -17.03 0.54 7.13
CA LEU A 187 -18.32 0.20 6.53
C LEU A 187 -18.93 -1.04 7.18
N LEU A 188 -18.12 -2.06 7.48
CA LEU A 188 -18.57 -3.27 8.17
C LEU A 188 -19.11 -2.96 9.57
N VAL A 189 -18.35 -2.23 10.39
CA VAL A 189 -18.77 -1.87 11.75
C VAL A 189 -20.04 -1.00 11.70
N SER A 190 -20.11 -0.04 10.78
CA SER A 190 -21.31 0.78 10.57
C SER A 190 -22.51 -0.05 10.12
N ALA A 191 -22.28 -1.07 9.27
CA ALA A 191 -23.30 -1.97 8.76
C ALA A 191 -23.89 -2.90 9.81
N LEU A 192 -23.07 -3.31 10.79
CA LEU A 192 -23.47 -4.22 11.86
C LEU A 192 -24.08 -3.53 13.08
N LYS A 193 -23.99 -2.19 13.16
CA LYS A 193 -24.62 -1.43 14.22
C LYS A 193 -26.14 -1.62 14.21
N ASP A 194 -26.71 -1.86 15.39
CA ASP A 194 -28.15 -2.06 15.61
C ASP A 194 -28.75 -3.17 14.71
N THR A 195 -27.96 -4.21 14.46
CA THR A 195 -28.30 -5.30 13.54
C THR A 195 -28.47 -6.63 14.27
N ALA A 196 -29.51 -7.37 13.90
CA ALA A 196 -29.80 -8.71 14.39
C ALA A 196 -30.11 -9.66 13.23
N LEU A 197 -29.40 -10.77 13.17
CA LEU A 197 -29.63 -11.87 12.24
C LEU A 197 -30.50 -12.94 12.90
N PHE A 198 -31.60 -13.30 12.27
CA PHE A 198 -32.47 -14.39 12.67
C PHE A 198 -32.29 -15.54 11.68
N THR A 199 -31.78 -16.67 12.17
CA THR A 199 -31.42 -17.84 11.37
C THR A 199 -32.64 -18.60 10.83
N GLU A 200 -33.80 -18.42 11.47
CA GLU A 200 -35.14 -18.91 11.11
C GLU A 200 -36.19 -18.01 11.79
N ALA A 201 -37.48 -18.18 11.46
CA ALA A 201 -38.54 -17.24 11.83
C ALA A 201 -38.63 -16.89 13.33
N ASP A 202 -38.35 -17.86 14.22
CA ASP A 202 -38.48 -17.73 15.68
C ASP A 202 -37.16 -18.00 16.45
N ALA A 203 -36.03 -18.00 15.76
CA ALA A 203 -34.74 -18.21 16.43
C ALA A 203 -34.32 -17.03 17.30
N LYS A 204 -33.47 -17.31 18.30
CA LYS A 204 -32.77 -16.26 19.04
C LYS A 204 -31.87 -15.47 18.07
N PRO A 205 -31.91 -14.13 18.11
CA PRO A 205 -31.11 -13.33 17.21
C PRO A 205 -29.61 -13.47 17.51
N ILE A 206 -28.81 -13.50 16.44
CA ILE A 206 -27.37 -13.31 16.49
C ILE A 206 -27.09 -11.83 16.24
N GLN A 207 -26.44 -11.19 17.19
CA GLN A 207 -26.20 -9.74 17.19
C GLN A 207 -24.84 -9.42 17.82
N ASP A 208 -24.48 -8.14 17.82
CA ASP A 208 -23.29 -7.60 18.50
C ASP A 208 -22.01 -8.37 18.12
N GLU A 209 -21.20 -8.73 19.11
CA GLU A 209 -19.90 -9.39 18.91
C GLU A 209 -20.01 -10.72 18.15
N ALA A 210 -21.08 -11.50 18.38
CA ALA A 210 -21.27 -12.77 17.69
C ALA A 210 -21.49 -12.56 16.19
N LEU A 211 -22.34 -11.60 15.80
CA LEU A 211 -22.56 -11.28 14.39
C LEU A 211 -21.31 -10.67 13.75
N GLU A 212 -20.59 -9.83 14.50
CA GLU A 212 -19.33 -9.22 14.05
C GLU A 212 -18.25 -10.26 13.75
N GLN A 213 -18.09 -11.27 14.61
CA GLN A 213 -17.13 -12.36 14.38
C GLN A 213 -17.48 -13.18 13.12
N ILE A 214 -18.76 -13.51 12.93
CA ILE A 214 -19.21 -14.25 11.72
C ILE A 214 -18.96 -13.41 10.47
N ALA A 215 -19.32 -12.13 10.49
CA ALA A 215 -19.17 -11.24 9.35
C ALA A 215 -17.69 -11.01 8.99
N LYS A 216 -16.81 -10.83 10.00
CA LYS A 216 -15.36 -10.74 9.78
C LYS A 216 -14.81 -12.02 9.16
N GLN A 217 -15.19 -13.19 9.67
CA GLN A 217 -14.70 -14.46 9.12
C GLN A 217 -15.19 -14.68 7.68
N TYR A 218 -16.42 -14.28 7.37
CA TYR A 218 -16.93 -14.31 5.99
C TYR A 218 -16.14 -13.39 5.06
N ILE A 219 -15.87 -12.15 5.46
CA ILE A 219 -15.10 -11.19 4.65
C ILE A 219 -13.68 -11.68 4.40
N ILE A 220 -13.00 -12.22 5.41
CA ILE A 220 -11.67 -12.83 5.25
C ILE A 220 -11.71 -13.95 4.22
N ALA A 221 -12.73 -14.81 4.25
CA ALA A 221 -12.87 -15.88 3.28
C ALA A 221 -13.15 -15.35 1.85
N GLU A 222 -13.98 -14.31 1.72
CA GLU A 222 -14.23 -13.65 0.43
C GLU A 222 -12.95 -13.00 -0.15
N GLU A 223 -12.12 -12.33 0.66
CA GLU A 223 -10.82 -11.78 0.22
C GLU A 223 -9.87 -12.89 -0.27
N VAL A 224 -9.85 -14.04 0.42
CA VAL A 224 -9.09 -15.22 -0.01
C VAL A 224 -9.64 -15.76 -1.33
N ILE A 225 -10.96 -15.89 -1.46
CA ILE A 225 -11.62 -16.36 -2.69
C ILE A 225 -11.32 -15.44 -3.86
N GLU A 226 -11.42 -14.11 -3.70
CA GLU A 226 -11.12 -13.13 -4.75
C GLU A 226 -9.65 -13.21 -5.20
N ARG A 227 -8.73 -13.51 -4.28
CA ARG A 227 -7.33 -13.75 -4.64
C ARG A 227 -7.13 -15.07 -5.38
N LEU A 228 -7.76 -16.15 -4.90
CA LEU A 228 -7.67 -17.48 -5.53
C LEU A 228 -8.37 -17.52 -6.89
N SER A 229 -9.38 -16.69 -7.11
CA SER A 229 -10.15 -16.65 -8.36
C SER A 229 -9.33 -16.18 -9.57
N ARG A 230 -8.09 -15.70 -9.34
CA ARG A 230 -7.10 -15.40 -10.38
C ARG A 230 -6.47 -16.65 -11.00
N PHE A 231 -6.44 -17.75 -10.25
CA PHE A 231 -5.77 -19.01 -10.62
C PHE A 231 -6.73 -20.19 -10.68
N ILE A 232 -7.84 -20.12 -9.95
CA ILE A 232 -8.87 -21.14 -9.85
C ILE A 232 -10.19 -20.53 -10.33
N ALA A 233 -11.05 -21.34 -10.94
CA ALA A 233 -12.37 -20.86 -11.35
C ALA A 233 -13.15 -20.21 -10.17
N PRO A 234 -13.68 -18.98 -10.32
CA PRO A 234 -14.38 -18.27 -9.25
C PRO A 234 -15.57 -19.06 -8.67
N GLU A 235 -16.31 -19.76 -9.52
CA GLU A 235 -17.46 -20.55 -9.08
C GLU A 235 -17.05 -21.73 -8.18
N ALA A 236 -15.90 -22.33 -8.46
CA ALA A 236 -15.37 -23.42 -7.66
C ALA A 236 -14.87 -22.93 -6.29
N THR A 237 -14.18 -21.79 -6.25
CA THR A 237 -13.70 -21.19 -4.99
C THR A 237 -14.85 -20.72 -4.11
N HIS A 238 -15.90 -20.11 -4.68
CA HIS A 238 -17.11 -19.79 -3.91
C HIS A 238 -17.88 -21.03 -3.44
N ALA A 239 -17.93 -22.10 -4.24
CA ALA A 239 -18.60 -23.35 -3.84
C ALA A 239 -17.99 -23.96 -2.58
N LEU A 240 -16.68 -23.77 -2.34
CA LEU A 240 -15.99 -24.26 -1.14
C LEU A 240 -16.59 -23.72 0.18
N LEU A 241 -17.28 -22.57 0.16
CA LEU A 241 -17.96 -22.03 1.35
C LEU A 241 -19.19 -22.84 1.77
N ASN A 242 -19.79 -23.58 0.85
CA ASN A 242 -21.04 -24.33 1.09
C ASN A 242 -20.83 -25.84 1.10
N LEU A 243 -19.61 -26.31 0.85
CA LEU A 243 -19.27 -27.73 0.80
C LEU A 243 -18.70 -28.22 2.14
N PRO A 244 -18.76 -29.52 2.44
CA PRO A 244 -17.94 -30.12 3.48
C PRO A 244 -16.45 -30.12 3.08
N ALA A 245 -15.56 -30.47 4.02
CA ALA A 245 -14.14 -30.58 3.73
C ALA A 245 -13.87 -31.61 2.62
N LEU A 246 -13.06 -31.22 1.65
CA LEU A 246 -12.62 -32.09 0.56
C LEU A 246 -11.43 -32.90 1.03
N SER A 247 -11.28 -34.11 0.51
CA SER A 247 -10.16 -35.00 0.82
C SER A 247 -9.61 -35.68 -0.43
N LEU A 248 -8.27 -35.80 -0.46
CA LEU A 248 -7.49 -36.41 -1.53
C LEU A 248 -6.56 -37.51 -1.01
N GLU A 249 -6.86 -38.13 0.14
CA GLU A 249 -5.97 -39.16 0.72
C GLU A 249 -6.01 -40.49 -0.03
N ASN A 250 -7.13 -40.81 -0.69
CA ASN A 250 -7.28 -42.01 -1.50
C ASN A 250 -8.27 -41.79 -2.65
N ASP A 251 -8.30 -42.70 -3.63
CA ASP A 251 -9.11 -42.57 -4.84
C ASP A 251 -10.62 -42.42 -4.53
N GLN A 252 -11.12 -43.13 -3.51
CA GLN A 252 -12.53 -43.06 -3.11
C GLN A 252 -12.89 -41.68 -2.55
N GLN A 253 -12.05 -41.13 -1.67
CA GLN A 253 -12.26 -39.79 -1.10
C GLN A 253 -12.09 -38.70 -2.16
N ALA A 254 -11.15 -38.86 -3.09
CA ALA A 254 -10.97 -37.94 -4.21
C ALA A 254 -12.18 -37.96 -5.16
N ALA A 255 -12.72 -39.14 -5.47
CA ALA A 255 -13.93 -39.28 -6.28
C ALA A 255 -15.15 -38.64 -5.59
N ASN A 256 -15.31 -38.84 -4.28
CA ASN A 256 -16.37 -38.20 -3.50
C ASN A 256 -16.22 -36.67 -3.51
N SER A 257 -15.00 -36.16 -3.31
CA SER A 257 -14.71 -34.72 -3.34
C SER A 257 -14.98 -34.10 -4.71
N ALA A 258 -14.60 -34.80 -5.78
CA ALA A 258 -14.89 -34.39 -7.16
C ALA A 258 -16.41 -34.33 -7.42
N ALA A 259 -17.16 -35.34 -6.97
CA ALA A 259 -18.61 -35.38 -7.13
C ALA A 259 -19.31 -34.26 -6.35
N LEU A 260 -18.90 -34.01 -5.10
CA LEU A 260 -19.39 -32.90 -4.28
C LEU A 260 -19.16 -31.55 -4.97
N LEU A 261 -17.93 -31.32 -5.43
CA LEU A 261 -17.58 -30.07 -6.10
C LEU A 261 -18.32 -29.92 -7.42
N GLN A 262 -18.40 -30.98 -8.24
CA GLN A 262 -19.14 -30.99 -9.50
C GLN A 262 -20.62 -30.68 -9.32
N ALA A 263 -21.25 -31.15 -8.25
CA ALA A 263 -22.65 -30.88 -7.95
C ALA A 263 -22.90 -29.42 -7.52
N ALA A 264 -21.90 -28.77 -6.92
CA ALA A 264 -21.99 -27.39 -6.46
C ALA A 264 -21.62 -26.33 -7.50
N VAL A 265 -21.02 -26.73 -8.63
CA VAL A 265 -20.58 -25.81 -9.69
C VAL A 265 -21.31 -26.05 -11.00
N SER A 266 -21.59 -24.96 -11.73
CA SER A 266 -22.14 -25.01 -13.09
C SER A 266 -21.11 -24.53 -14.10
N GLY A 267 -21.09 -25.15 -15.29
CA GLY A 267 -20.18 -24.76 -16.38
C GLY A 267 -18.71 -25.13 -16.19
N ILE A 268 -18.40 -25.92 -15.16
CA ILE A 268 -17.06 -26.44 -14.87
C ILE A 268 -17.14 -27.97 -14.85
N LYS A 269 -16.22 -28.63 -15.55
CA LYS A 269 -16.02 -30.07 -15.47
C LYS A 269 -14.96 -30.37 -14.42
N VAL A 270 -15.30 -31.21 -13.44
CA VAL A 270 -14.40 -31.65 -12.37
C VAL A 270 -14.02 -33.12 -12.61
N SER A 271 -12.72 -33.41 -12.69
CA SER A 271 -12.19 -34.77 -12.79
C SER A 271 -11.09 -35.02 -11.76
N VAL A 272 -10.91 -36.28 -11.38
CA VAL A 272 -9.76 -36.71 -10.57
C VAL A 272 -8.61 -37.05 -11.51
N GLU A 273 -7.44 -36.50 -11.23
CA GLU A 273 -6.21 -36.77 -11.96
C GLU A 273 -5.08 -37.08 -10.98
N ARG A 274 -3.97 -37.61 -11.49
CA ARG A 274 -2.73 -37.75 -10.75
C ARG A 274 -1.65 -36.85 -11.35
N ASN A 275 -0.76 -36.32 -10.51
CA ASN A 275 0.40 -35.56 -10.97
C ASN A 275 1.57 -36.51 -11.34
N GLU A 276 2.71 -35.95 -11.74
CA GLU A 276 3.91 -36.71 -12.10
C GLU A 276 4.50 -37.54 -10.94
N HIS A 277 4.11 -37.23 -9.70
CA HIS A 277 4.53 -37.92 -8.48
C HIS A 277 3.47 -38.93 -7.98
N ASP A 278 2.48 -39.27 -8.81
CA ASP A 278 1.38 -40.19 -8.49
C ASP A 278 0.44 -39.68 -7.37
N GLU A 279 0.44 -38.37 -7.09
CA GLU A 279 -0.44 -37.76 -6.09
C GLU A 279 -1.76 -37.30 -6.70
N LEU A 280 -2.85 -37.50 -5.95
CA LEU A 280 -4.21 -37.15 -6.37
C LEU A 280 -4.45 -35.63 -6.37
N LYS A 281 -5.11 -35.15 -7.42
CA LYS A 281 -5.57 -33.77 -7.57
C LYS A 281 -6.95 -33.72 -8.24
N LEU A 282 -7.71 -32.65 -7.96
CA LEU A 282 -8.92 -32.32 -8.71
C LEU A 282 -8.55 -31.39 -9.85
N CYS A 283 -8.92 -31.76 -11.07
CA CYS A 283 -8.79 -30.94 -12.27
C CYS A 283 -10.13 -30.27 -12.57
N LEU A 284 -10.11 -28.94 -12.69
CA LEU A 284 -11.25 -28.10 -13.01
C LEU A 284 -11.06 -27.52 -14.40
N THR A 285 -11.90 -27.94 -15.34
CA THR A 285 -11.87 -27.46 -16.72
C THR A 285 -13.09 -26.61 -17.00
N LYS A 286 -12.87 -25.36 -17.42
CA LYS A 286 -13.91 -24.39 -17.79
C LYS A 286 -13.68 -23.88 -19.20
N LEU A 287 -14.74 -23.84 -20.02
CA LEU A 287 -14.69 -23.23 -21.34
C LEU A 287 -15.03 -21.74 -21.23
N LEU A 288 -14.08 -20.86 -21.55
CA LEU A 288 -14.23 -19.41 -21.54
C LEU A 288 -13.92 -18.86 -22.93
N HIS A 289 -14.92 -18.30 -23.60
CA HIS A 289 -14.77 -17.67 -24.93
C HIS A 289 -14.08 -18.56 -25.98
N GLY A 290 -14.34 -19.87 -25.94
CA GLY A 290 -13.72 -20.87 -26.83
C GLY A 290 -12.37 -21.41 -26.37
N ASN A 291 -11.78 -20.87 -25.30
CA ASN A 291 -10.54 -21.37 -24.70
C ASN A 291 -10.82 -22.19 -23.44
N TYR A 292 -10.05 -23.25 -23.23
CA TYR A 292 -10.11 -24.00 -21.97
C TYR A 292 -9.23 -23.35 -20.92
N SER A 293 -9.83 -22.95 -19.81
CA SER A 293 -9.14 -22.64 -18.57
C SER A 293 -9.12 -23.89 -17.71
N VAL A 294 -7.92 -24.32 -17.31
CA VAL A 294 -7.71 -25.49 -16.46
C VAL A 294 -7.06 -25.02 -15.17
N SER A 295 -7.63 -25.43 -14.04
CA SER A 295 -7.11 -25.16 -12.70
C SER A 295 -7.12 -26.43 -11.86
N TYR A 296 -6.32 -26.48 -10.80
CA TYR A 296 -6.14 -27.68 -9.99
C TYR A 296 -6.35 -27.39 -8.51
N LEU A 297 -6.94 -28.36 -7.79
CA LEU A 297 -6.93 -28.41 -6.32
C LEU A 297 -6.18 -29.68 -5.92
N ASP A 298 -5.00 -29.51 -5.36
CA ASP A 298 -4.14 -30.60 -4.91
C ASP A 298 -4.09 -30.66 -3.37
N ARG A 299 -3.31 -31.61 -2.86
CA ARG A 299 -3.12 -31.78 -1.41
C ARG A 299 -2.50 -30.53 -0.76
N ALA A 300 -1.57 -29.88 -1.45
CA ALA A 300 -0.91 -28.67 -0.95
C ALA A 300 -1.93 -27.52 -0.78
N PHE A 301 -2.86 -27.37 -1.72
CA PHE A 301 -3.97 -26.43 -1.59
C PHE A 301 -4.88 -26.77 -0.40
N LEU A 302 -5.28 -28.03 -0.23
CA LEU A 302 -6.13 -28.45 0.90
C LEU A 302 -5.45 -28.27 2.27
N GLN A 303 -4.12 -28.18 2.31
CA GLN A 303 -3.34 -27.90 3.52
C GLN A 303 -2.94 -26.43 3.67
N SER A 304 -3.22 -25.60 2.66
CA SER A 304 -2.84 -24.19 2.65
C SER A 304 -3.60 -23.39 3.71
N SER A 305 -2.99 -22.29 4.17
CA SER A 305 -3.66 -21.31 5.03
C SER A 305 -4.95 -20.78 4.42
N ASP A 306 -4.99 -20.66 3.10
CA ASP A 306 -6.12 -20.13 2.34
C ASP A 306 -7.33 -21.04 2.45
N TYR A 307 -7.14 -22.34 2.19
CA TYR A 307 -8.20 -23.32 2.34
C TYR A 307 -8.69 -23.39 3.79
N VAL A 308 -7.79 -23.34 4.76
CA VAL A 308 -8.16 -23.31 6.19
C VAL A 308 -9.04 -22.10 6.53
N GLN A 309 -8.77 -20.92 5.98
CA GLN A 309 -9.62 -19.75 6.21
C GLN A 309 -11.01 -19.89 5.59
N ILE A 310 -11.09 -20.41 4.36
CA ILE A 310 -12.36 -20.72 3.70
C ILE A 310 -13.15 -21.75 4.52
N ARG A 311 -12.48 -22.80 5.01
CA ARG A 311 -13.11 -23.84 5.85
C ARG A 311 -13.70 -23.29 7.13
N LYS A 312 -12.95 -22.46 7.86
CA LYS A 312 -13.45 -21.80 9.08
C LYS A 312 -14.73 -21.02 8.83
N ALA A 313 -14.81 -20.28 7.72
CA ALA A 313 -16.03 -19.59 7.33
C ALA A 313 -17.15 -20.59 6.96
N ALA A 314 -16.83 -21.61 6.15
CA ALA A 314 -17.79 -22.62 5.74
C ALA A 314 -18.43 -23.34 6.94
N ASP A 315 -17.64 -23.72 7.93
CA ASP A 315 -18.11 -24.43 9.12
C ASP A 315 -19.04 -23.56 9.97
N ILE A 316 -18.80 -22.24 10.04
CA ILE A 316 -19.67 -21.27 10.72
C ILE A 316 -20.98 -21.05 9.94
N LEU A 317 -20.91 -20.99 8.60
CA LEU A 317 -22.04 -20.68 7.74
C LEU A 317 -22.94 -21.89 7.46
N THR A 318 -22.41 -23.11 7.57
CA THR A 318 -23.14 -24.34 7.33
C THR A 318 -24.32 -24.45 8.29
N GLY A 319 -25.54 -24.46 7.75
CA GLY A 319 -26.78 -24.53 8.54
C GLY A 319 -27.13 -23.25 9.30
N LEU A 320 -26.37 -22.16 9.13
CA LEU A 320 -26.65 -20.87 9.77
C LEU A 320 -27.93 -20.23 9.23
N ILE A 321 -28.15 -20.30 7.92
CA ILE A 321 -29.33 -19.71 7.26
C ILE A 321 -30.30 -20.82 6.88
N LYS A 322 -31.48 -20.81 7.50
CA LYS A 322 -32.57 -21.76 7.22
C LYS A 322 -33.73 -21.06 6.51
N PRO A 323 -34.70 -21.81 5.95
CA PRO A 323 -35.90 -21.22 5.37
C PRO A 323 -36.61 -20.28 6.36
N GLY A 324 -36.93 -19.07 5.92
CA GLY A 324 -37.54 -18.04 6.76
C GLY A 324 -36.55 -17.15 7.52
N ALA A 325 -35.24 -17.32 7.33
CA ALA A 325 -34.22 -16.42 7.87
C ALA A 325 -34.43 -14.97 7.39
N TYR A 326 -34.12 -14.04 8.27
CA TYR A 326 -34.18 -12.62 7.98
C TYR A 326 -33.15 -11.84 8.78
N ILE A 327 -32.79 -10.67 8.28
CA ILE A 327 -31.90 -9.74 8.96
C ILE A 327 -32.65 -8.44 9.22
N MET A 328 -32.42 -7.89 10.41
CA MET A 328 -32.99 -6.62 10.83
C MET A 328 -31.87 -5.64 11.13
N ARG A 329 -32.05 -4.38 10.69
CA ARG A 329 -31.20 -3.25 11.06
C ARG A 329 -32.08 -2.08 11.43
N GLY A 330 -32.11 -1.74 12.72
CA GLY A 330 -33.13 -0.85 13.28
C GLY A 330 -34.55 -1.36 12.96
N GLU A 331 -35.36 -0.55 12.30
CA GLU A 331 -36.74 -0.89 11.92
C GLU A 331 -36.86 -1.65 10.59
N GLN A 332 -35.80 -1.69 9.79
CA GLN A 332 -35.84 -2.36 8.49
C GLN A 332 -35.63 -3.86 8.64
N LYS A 333 -36.53 -4.65 8.04
CA LYS A 333 -36.47 -6.12 8.00
C LYS A 333 -36.35 -6.61 6.57
N ARG A 334 -35.41 -7.53 6.31
CA ARG A 334 -35.22 -8.16 5.00
C ARG A 334 -35.05 -9.67 5.14
N THR A 335 -35.85 -10.44 4.41
CA THR A 335 -35.69 -11.90 4.29
C THR A 335 -34.47 -12.23 3.46
N VAL A 336 -33.70 -13.23 3.89
CA VAL A 336 -32.45 -13.63 3.23
C VAL A 336 -32.40 -15.14 3.01
N SER A 337 -31.83 -15.56 1.89
CA SER A 337 -31.62 -16.99 1.55
C SER A 337 -30.17 -17.44 1.74
N SER A 338 -29.25 -16.51 1.98
CA SER A 338 -27.84 -16.79 2.25
C SER A 338 -27.22 -15.69 3.11
N PHE A 339 -26.12 -16.02 3.78
CA PHE A 339 -25.39 -15.04 4.58
C PHE A 339 -24.76 -13.94 3.70
N LYS A 340 -24.31 -14.31 2.49
CA LYS A 340 -23.86 -13.35 1.46
C LYS A 340 -24.90 -12.27 1.19
N GLN A 341 -26.14 -12.67 0.93
CA GLN A 341 -27.23 -11.72 0.68
C GLN A 341 -27.48 -10.79 1.88
N ALA A 342 -27.35 -11.31 3.10
CA ALA A 342 -27.49 -10.52 4.31
C ALA A 342 -26.40 -9.44 4.41
N ILE A 343 -25.14 -9.83 4.25
CA ILE A 343 -24.00 -8.90 4.29
C ILE A 343 -24.06 -7.87 3.15
N GLU A 344 -24.37 -8.29 1.92
CA GLU A 344 -24.49 -7.39 0.78
C GLU A 344 -25.56 -6.32 1.03
N TRP A 345 -26.71 -6.71 1.57
CA TRP A 345 -27.76 -5.75 1.93
C TRP A 345 -27.32 -4.78 3.03
N LEU A 346 -26.70 -5.30 4.11
CA LEU A 346 -26.23 -4.45 5.21
C LEU A 346 -25.20 -3.42 4.72
N LEU A 347 -24.24 -3.86 3.90
CA LEU A 347 -23.23 -2.97 3.33
C LEU A 347 -23.84 -1.92 2.39
N GLN A 348 -24.87 -2.28 1.62
CA GLN A 348 -25.62 -1.32 0.78
C GLN A 348 -26.33 -0.27 1.64
N GLU A 349 -27.04 -0.70 2.68
CA GLU A 349 -27.70 0.22 3.61
C GLU A 349 -26.68 1.06 4.38
N ALA A 350 -25.49 0.52 4.72
CA ALA A 350 -24.44 1.27 5.40
C ALA A 350 -23.81 2.34 4.52
N LYS A 351 -23.72 2.12 3.21
CA LYS A 351 -23.27 3.13 2.25
C LYS A 351 -24.33 4.23 2.05
N ARG A 352 -25.59 3.95 2.36
CA ARG A 352 -26.71 4.90 2.17
C ARG A 352 -26.57 6.06 3.16
N GLY A 353 -26.45 7.28 2.65
CA GLY A 353 -26.24 8.48 3.47
C GLY A 353 -24.79 8.69 3.95
N VAL A 354 -23.84 7.89 3.46
CA VAL A 354 -22.42 8.11 3.68
C VAL A 354 -21.84 8.88 2.49
N SER A 355 -21.26 10.04 2.77
CA SER A 355 -20.46 10.77 1.79
C SER A 355 -19.00 10.32 1.92
N VAL A 356 -18.45 9.79 0.83
CA VAL A 356 -17.05 9.40 0.74
C VAL A 356 -16.35 10.35 -0.22
N GLN A 357 -15.32 11.04 0.29
CA GLN A 357 -14.37 11.78 -0.52
C GLN A 357 -13.06 11.00 -0.53
N ARG A 358 -12.54 10.69 -1.73
CA ARG A 358 -11.22 10.08 -1.90
C ARG A 358 -10.22 11.17 -2.27
N TYR A 359 -9.10 11.23 -1.57
CA TYR A 359 -8.00 12.13 -1.92
C TYR A 359 -7.07 11.43 -2.91
N LYS A 360 -6.84 12.04 -4.07
CA LYS A 360 -5.88 11.54 -5.06
C LYS A 360 -4.49 12.17 -4.92
N GLY A 361 -4.44 13.40 -4.41
CA GLY A 361 -3.20 14.11 -4.13
C GLY A 361 -3.34 15.05 -2.95
N LEU A 362 -2.21 15.42 -2.36
CA LEU A 362 -2.10 16.32 -1.21
C LEU A 362 -2.65 17.71 -1.52
N GLY A 363 -2.60 18.14 -2.80
CA GLY A 363 -3.14 19.42 -3.26
C GLY A 363 -4.67 19.51 -3.23
N GLU A 364 -5.39 18.40 -3.08
CA GLU A 364 -6.85 18.39 -2.93
C GLU A 364 -7.31 18.71 -1.51
N MET A 365 -6.38 18.67 -0.55
CA MET A 365 -6.64 19.03 0.84
C MET A 365 -6.44 20.52 1.07
N ASN A 366 -7.39 21.14 1.76
CA ASN A 366 -7.19 22.50 2.28
C ASN A 366 -6.09 22.49 3.38
N PRO A 367 -5.41 23.63 3.64
CA PRO A 367 -4.32 23.69 4.60
C PRO A 367 -4.66 23.15 6.00
N GLU A 368 -5.87 23.41 6.49
CA GLU A 368 -6.37 22.90 7.78
C GLU A 368 -6.48 21.37 7.78
N GLN A 369 -7.02 20.78 6.71
CA GLN A 369 -7.13 19.32 6.58
C GLN A 369 -5.76 18.66 6.49
N LEU A 370 -4.84 19.25 5.72
CA LEU A 370 -3.48 18.76 5.61
C LEU A 370 -2.75 18.80 6.97
N TRP A 371 -2.98 19.87 7.73
CA TRP A 371 -2.47 20.00 9.10
C TRP A 371 -3.01 18.90 10.00
N GLU A 372 -4.34 18.82 10.16
CA GLU A 372 -5.01 17.89 11.07
C GLU A 372 -4.67 16.43 10.78
N THR A 373 -4.50 16.08 9.50
CA THR A 373 -4.33 14.69 9.09
C THR A 373 -2.88 14.25 9.00
N THR A 374 -1.97 15.13 8.54
CA THR A 374 -0.65 14.72 8.05
C THR A 374 0.50 15.46 8.74
N MET A 375 0.26 16.63 9.33
CA MET A 375 1.33 17.46 9.92
C MET A 375 1.25 17.59 11.44
N ASP A 376 0.05 17.53 12.01
CA ASP A 376 -0.17 17.62 13.44
C ASP A 376 0.47 16.43 14.19
N VAL A 377 1.33 16.74 15.16
CA VAL A 377 2.10 15.76 15.94
C VAL A 377 1.19 14.78 16.69
N THR A 378 -0.02 15.21 17.08
CA THR A 378 -0.94 14.33 17.81
C THR A 378 -1.66 13.31 16.94
N ASN A 379 -1.89 13.63 15.66
CA ASN A 379 -2.75 12.83 14.78
C ASN A 379 -2.00 12.16 13.62
N ARG A 380 -0.85 12.71 13.21
CA ARG A 380 -0.11 12.23 12.04
C ARG A 380 0.43 10.81 12.24
N ILE A 381 0.47 10.08 11.14
CA ILE A 381 1.11 8.77 11.07
C ILE A 381 2.38 8.91 10.22
N LEU A 382 3.52 8.59 10.82
CA LEU A 382 4.82 8.61 10.14
C LEU A 382 5.40 7.20 10.12
N LEU A 383 5.82 6.76 8.94
CA LEU A 383 6.59 5.53 8.78
C LEU A 383 8.08 5.86 8.85
N LYS A 384 8.78 5.32 9.84
CA LYS A 384 10.23 5.46 9.96
C LYS A 384 10.91 4.54 8.96
N VAL A 385 11.78 5.09 8.11
CA VAL A 385 12.51 4.31 7.10
C VAL A 385 13.63 3.52 7.76
N ARG A 386 13.69 2.21 7.48
CA ARG A 386 14.81 1.34 7.89
C ARG A 386 15.79 1.16 6.73
N ILE A 387 17.00 0.71 7.07
CA ILE A 387 18.04 0.40 6.08
C ILE A 387 17.54 -0.64 5.08
N GLU A 388 16.82 -1.66 5.56
CA GLU A 388 16.18 -2.70 4.73
C GLU A 388 15.22 -2.09 3.69
N ASP A 389 14.40 -1.12 4.09
CA ASP A 389 13.46 -0.43 3.20
C ASP A 389 14.20 0.38 2.13
N ALA A 390 15.34 0.98 2.50
CA ALA A 390 16.19 1.74 1.61
C ALA A 390 16.95 0.85 0.61
N ILE A 391 17.40 -0.34 1.04
CA ILE A 391 17.98 -1.37 0.16
C ILE A 391 16.93 -1.87 -0.83
N ALA A 392 15.74 -2.25 -0.36
CA ALA A 392 14.66 -2.72 -1.22
C ALA A 392 14.27 -1.67 -2.27
N ALA A 393 14.23 -0.39 -1.88
CA ALA A 393 14.00 0.71 -2.82
C ALA A 393 15.12 0.81 -3.87
N ASP A 394 16.40 0.69 -3.48
CA ASP A 394 17.55 0.67 -4.40
C ASP A 394 17.51 -0.53 -5.36
N GLU A 395 17.15 -1.72 -4.89
CA GLU A 395 17.06 -2.94 -5.71
C GLU A 395 15.93 -2.85 -6.75
N VAL A 396 14.73 -2.43 -6.33
CA VAL A 396 13.59 -2.20 -7.23
C VAL A 396 13.96 -1.14 -8.27
N PHE A 397 14.62 -0.07 -7.84
CA PHE A 397 15.03 1.00 -8.73
C PHE A 397 16.13 0.57 -9.71
N THR A 398 17.13 -0.20 -9.25
CA THR A 398 18.18 -0.77 -10.10
C THR A 398 17.59 -1.73 -11.13
N THR A 399 16.61 -2.54 -10.73
CA THR A 399 15.94 -3.49 -11.62
C THR A 399 15.09 -2.77 -12.68
N LEU A 400 14.30 -1.77 -12.28
CA LEU A 400 13.40 -1.05 -13.18
C LEU A 400 14.11 0.00 -14.03
N MET A 401 15.12 0.67 -13.51
CA MET A 401 15.78 1.83 -14.12
C MET A 401 17.22 1.57 -14.53
N GLY A 402 17.81 0.41 -14.23
CA GLY A 402 19.14 0.01 -14.67
C GLY A 402 19.25 -0.24 -16.18
N ASP A 403 20.44 -0.61 -16.65
CA ASP A 403 20.70 -0.80 -18.09
C ASP A 403 20.33 -2.19 -18.60
N LEU A 404 20.02 -3.13 -17.69
CA LEU A 404 19.69 -4.52 -18.00
C LEU A 404 18.19 -4.65 -18.34
N VAL A 405 17.90 -5.10 -19.57
CA VAL A 405 16.53 -5.23 -20.09
C VAL A 405 15.83 -6.48 -19.54
N GLU A 406 16.52 -7.62 -19.46
CA GLU A 406 15.92 -8.90 -19.06
C GLU A 406 15.40 -8.92 -17.60
N PRO A 407 16.15 -8.45 -16.58
CA PRO A 407 15.64 -8.37 -15.21
C PRO A 407 14.41 -7.46 -15.09
N ARG A 408 14.40 -6.36 -15.83
CA ARG A 408 13.25 -5.45 -15.91
C ARG A 408 12.03 -6.15 -16.50
N ARG A 409 12.22 -6.85 -17.62
CA ARG A 409 11.14 -7.58 -18.31
C ARG A 409 10.55 -8.66 -17.40
N ALA A 410 11.38 -9.49 -16.79
CA ALA A 410 10.94 -10.52 -15.85
C ALA A 410 10.21 -9.94 -14.64
N PHE A 411 10.67 -8.81 -14.10
CA PHE A 411 9.99 -8.11 -13.02
C PHE A 411 8.62 -7.58 -13.45
N ILE A 412 8.50 -6.97 -14.63
CA ILE A 412 7.22 -6.50 -15.16
C ILE A 412 6.28 -7.68 -15.39
N GLU A 413 6.72 -8.75 -16.05
CA GLU A 413 5.90 -9.93 -16.33
C GLU A 413 5.40 -10.62 -15.04
N LYS A 414 6.27 -10.75 -14.03
CA LYS A 414 5.92 -11.33 -12.72
C LYS A 414 4.89 -10.49 -11.95
N ASN A 415 4.99 -9.17 -12.04
CA ASN A 415 4.13 -8.25 -11.28
C ASN A 415 2.90 -7.75 -12.07
N ALA A 416 2.87 -7.92 -13.41
CA ALA A 416 1.79 -7.46 -14.28
C ALA A 416 0.43 -8.07 -13.94
N LEU A 417 0.41 -9.34 -13.51
CA LEU A 417 -0.81 -10.04 -13.07
C LEU A 417 -1.35 -9.54 -11.70
N GLY A 418 -0.61 -8.66 -11.02
CA GLY A 418 -0.98 -8.08 -9.73
C GLY A 418 -1.63 -6.69 -9.82
N VAL A 419 -1.54 -6.01 -10.97
CA VAL A 419 -2.01 -4.63 -11.13
C VAL A 419 -3.49 -4.59 -11.47
N ARG A 420 -4.31 -4.13 -10.51
CA ARG A 420 -5.78 -3.97 -10.69
C ARG A 420 -6.17 -2.59 -11.25
N ASN A 421 -5.28 -1.60 -11.15
CA ASN A 421 -5.51 -0.24 -11.64
C ASN A 421 -4.38 0.17 -12.60
N LEU A 422 -4.53 -0.18 -13.87
CA LEU A 422 -4.01 0.66 -14.94
C LEU A 422 -5.13 1.65 -15.24
N ASP A 423 -4.99 2.89 -14.77
CA ASP A 423 -5.82 3.98 -15.28
C ASP A 423 -5.61 4.04 -16.80
N VAL A 424 -6.70 3.87 -17.56
CA VAL A 424 -6.84 4.32 -18.95
C VAL A 424 -7.58 5.63 -18.93
#